data_AF-A0A925NFF3-F1
#
_entry.id   AF-A0A925NFF3-F1
#
_cell.length_a   1.000
_cell.length_b   1.000
_cell.length_c   1.000
_cell.angle_alpha   90.00
_cell.angle_beta   90.00
_cell.angle_gamma   90.00
#
_symmetry.space_group_name_H-M   'P 1'
#
loop_
_entity.id
_entity.type
_entity.pdbx_description
1 polymer ?
#
loop_
_entity_poly.entity_id
_entity_poly.type
_entity_poly.pdbx_seq_one_letter_code
_entity_poly.pdbx_strand_id
1 'polypeptide(L)' 'MSSVEAFEILIVEDNRLDVEMTLRGLRKANIVNRIHVVRDGAEALEFLFCEGAYAARRYWLMLNETPSS' A
#
# COMPACT_ATOMS: atom_id res chain seq x y z
N MET A 1 13.49 10.31 -19.68
CA MET A 1 12.19 10.15 -18.99
C MET A 1 12.48 9.56 -17.62
N SER A 2 12.25 10.31 -16.54
CA SER A 2 12.33 9.76 -15.19
C SER A 2 11.21 8.73 -15.05
N SER A 3 11.54 7.46 -14.84
CA SER A 3 10.54 6.48 -14.42
C SER A 3 9.90 7.00 -13.14
N VAL A 4 8.60 7.22 -13.17
CA VAL A 4 7.81 7.42 -11.95
C VAL A 4 7.85 6.09 -11.20
N GLU A 5 8.59 6.04 -10.10
CA GLU A 5 8.57 4.84 -9.24
C GLU A 5 7.15 4.66 -8.70
N ALA A 6 6.54 3.53 -9.05
CA ALA A 6 5.19 3.19 -8.68
C ALA A 6 5.15 2.63 -7.24
N PHE A 7 5.22 3.50 -6.23
CA PHE A 7 5.10 3.07 -4.83
C PHE A 7 3.64 2.70 -4.47
N GLU A 8 3.45 1.93 -3.40
CA GLU A 8 2.13 1.63 -2.83
C GLU A 8 1.95 2.36 -1.49
N ILE A 9 0.70 2.66 -1.12
CA ILE A 9 0.35 3.33 0.15
C ILE A 9 -0.44 2.36 1.01
N LEU A 10 -0.08 2.22 2.29
CA LEU A 10 -0.84 1.50 3.29
C LEU A 10 -1.39 2.50 4.32
N ILE A 11 -2.71 2.49 4.51
CA ILE A 11 -3.41 3.28 5.53
C ILE A 11 -3.82 2.32 6.65
N VAL A 12 -3.51 2.67 7.90
CA VAL A 12 -3.93 1.94 9.09
C VAL A 12 -4.98 2.79 9.81
N GLU A 13 -6.25 2.44 9.66
CA GLU A 13 -7.38 3.22 10.17
C GLU A 13 -8.62 2.33 10.36
N ASP A 14 -9.20 2.31 11.56
CA ASP A 14 -10.40 1.52 11.88
C ASP A 14 -11.70 2.32 11.67
N ASN A 15 -11.62 3.65 11.58
CA ASN A 15 -12.76 4.51 11.32
C ASN A 15 -13.00 4.71 9.81
N ARG A 16 -14.13 4.16 9.34
CA ARG A 16 -14.56 4.26 7.93
C ARG A 16 -14.68 5.69 7.41
N LEU A 17 -15.05 6.65 8.26
CA LEU A 17 -15.17 8.05 7.85
C LEU A 17 -13.79 8.66 7.58
N ASP A 18 -12.82 8.36 8.43
CA ASP A 18 -11.46 8.89 8.34
C ASP A 18 -10.72 8.29 7.13
N VAL A 19 -10.94 7.00 6.85
CA VAL A 19 -10.50 6.35 5.59
C VAL A 19 -11.04 7.11 4.38
N GLU A 20 -12.34 7.35 4.31
CA GLU A 20 -12.96 8.01 3.15
C GLU A 20 -12.48 9.45 2.98
N MET A 21 -12.30 10.19 4.09
CA MET A 21 -11.73 11.54 4.04
C MET A 21 -10.29 11.52 3.52
N THR A 22 -9.47 10.58 3.99
CA THR A 22 -8.08 10.41 3.54
C THR A 22 -8.02 10.06 2.06
N LEU A 23 -8.81 9.08 1.62
CA LEU A 23 -8.90 8.68 0.21
C LEU A 23 -9.34 9.84 -0.69
N ARG A 24 -10.28 10.67 -0.25
CA ARG A 24 -10.67 11.89 -0.98
C ARG A 24 -9.52 12.89 -1.08
N GLY A 25 -8.74 13.09 -0.02
CA GLY A 25 -7.55 13.94 -0.03
C GLY A 25 -6.51 13.46 -1.04
N LEU A 26 -6.19 12.17 -1.01
CA LEU A 26 -5.23 11.54 -1.93
C LEU A 26 -5.69 11.65 -3.40
N ARG A 27 -6.98 11.42 -3.67
CA ARG A 27 -7.57 11.59 -5.02
C ARG A 27 -7.47 13.03 -5.51
N LYS A 28 -7.75 14.02 -4.64
CA LYS A 28 -7.61 15.44 -4.99
C LYS A 28 -6.17 15.84 -5.29
N ALA A 29 -5.20 15.16 -4.69
CA ALA A 29 -3.77 15.35 -4.95
C ALA A 29 -3.26 14.60 -6.20
N ASN A 30 -4.14 13.98 -6.99
CA ASN A 30 -3.79 13.14 -8.15
C ASN A 30 -2.81 12.00 -7.83
N ILE A 31 -2.88 11.46 -6.61
CA ILE A 31 -2.12 10.26 -6.24
C ILE A 31 -2.85 9.04 -6.82
N VAL A 32 -2.24 8.42 -7.83
CA VAL A 32 -2.79 7.27 -8.57
C VAL A 32 -2.18 5.92 -8.14
N ASN A 33 -1.33 5.96 -7.11
CA ASN A 33 -0.69 4.79 -6.52
C ASN A 33 -1.72 3.81 -5.95
N ARG A 34 -1.36 2.53 -5.88
CA ARG A 34 -2.22 1.52 -5.25
C ARG A 34 -2.30 1.78 -3.75
N ILE A 35 -3.53 1.95 -3.24
CA ILE A 35 -3.80 2.22 -1.82
C ILE A 35 -4.41 0.97 -1.19
N HIS A 36 -3.89 0.57 -0.04
CA HIS A 36 -4.42 -0.49 0.83
C HIS A 36 -4.86 0.12 2.14
N VAL A 37 -5.90 -0.46 2.74
CA VAL A 37 -6.44 -0.02 4.03
C VAL A 37 -6.55 -1.24 4.92
N VAL A 38 -5.99 -1.14 6.11
CA VAL A 38 -6.06 -2.14 7.18
C VAL A 38 -6.60 -1.47 8.44
N ARG A 39 -7.22 -2.24 9.32
CA ARG A 39 -7.97 -1.68 10.46
C ARG A 39 -7.08 -1.37 11.66
N ASP A 40 -6.02 -2.14 11.87
CA ASP A 40 -5.18 -1.98 13.05
C ASP A 40 -3.72 -2.35 12.78
N GLY A 41 -2.88 -2.20 13.81
CA GLY A 41 -1.45 -2.50 13.74
C GLY A 41 -1.14 -3.98 13.52
N ALA A 42 -1.96 -4.90 14.04
CA ALA A 42 -1.74 -6.33 13.84
C ALA A 42 -1.98 -6.69 12.37
N GLU A 43 -3.08 -6.22 11.79
CA GLU A 43 -3.37 -6.37 10.36
C GLU A 43 -2.32 -5.67 9.49
N ALA A 44 -1.80 -4.52 9.92
CA ALA A 44 -0.70 -3.84 9.24
C ALA A 44 0.59 -4.67 9.22
N LEU A 45 0.93 -5.34 10.32
CA LEU A 45 2.09 -6.23 10.38
C LEU A 45 1.88 -7.45 9.48
N GLU A 46 0.70 -8.09 9.52
CA GLU A 46 0.38 -9.20 8.60
C GLU A 46 0.49 -8.75 7.13
N PHE A 47 0.01 -7.55 6.82
CA PHE A 47 0.12 -6.98 5.48
C PHE A 47 1.57 -6.74 5.07
N LEU A 48 2.38 -6.14 5.95
CA LEU A 48 3.77 -5.84 5.69
C LEU A 48 4.61 -7.10 5.54
N PHE A 49 4.39 -8.11 6.39
CA PHE A 49 5.18 -9.34 6.38
C PHE A 49 4.67 -10.38 5.38
N CYS A 50 3.55 -10.11 4.69
CA CYS A 50 2.87 -11.06 3.81
C CYS A 50 2.52 -12.34 4.58
N GLU A 51 1.86 -12.20 5.72
CA GLU A 51 1.43 -13.28 6.61
C GLU A 51 -0.10 -13.29 6.75
N GLY A 52 -0.64 -14.31 7.42
CA GLY A 52 -2.07 -14.38 7.74
C GLY A 52 -2.97 -14.23 6.51
N ALA A 53 -3.88 -13.25 6.56
CA ALA A 53 -4.79 -12.94 5.45
C ALA A 53 -4.08 -12.44 4.18
N TYR A 54 -2.81 -12.01 4.30
CA TYR A 54 -2.00 -11.43 3.23
C TYR A 54 -0.89 -12.37 2.73
N ALA A 55 -0.93 -13.66 3.08
CA ALA A 55 0.10 -14.64 2.69
C ALA A 55 0.31 -14.79 1.17
N ALA A 56 -0.71 -14.48 0.36
CA ALA A 56 -0.61 -14.50 -1.10
C ALA A 56 0.01 -13.23 -1.71
N ARG A 57 0.24 -12.19 -0.89
CA ARG A 57 0.86 -10.94 -1.34
C ARG A 57 2.36 -11.18 -1.59
N ARG A 58 2.89 -10.60 -2.66
CA ARG A 58 4.34 -10.52 -2.90
C ARG A 58 4.82 -9.11 -2.65
N TYR A 59 5.98 -8.97 -2.00
CA TYR A 59 6.61 -7.67 -1.82
C TYR A 59 6.84 -6.98 -3.15
N TRP A 60 6.44 -5.71 -3.24
CA TRP A 60 6.81 -4.84 -4.36
C TRP A 60 8.33 -4.69 -4.46
N LEU A 61 9.03 -4.66 -3.32
CA LEU A 61 10.50 -4.62 -3.24
C LEU A 61 11.18 -5.84 -3.88
N MET A 62 10.54 -7.02 -3.89
CA MET A 62 11.12 -8.22 -4.52
C MET A 62 10.90 -8.30 -6.04
N LEU A 63 10.06 -7.43 -6.63
CA LEU A 63 9.72 -7.48 -8.05
C LEU A 63 10.46 -6.46 -8.90
N ASN A 64 11.17 -5.50 -8.29
CA ASN A 64 11.93 -4.47 -9.02
C ASN A 64 13.44 -4.69 -9.00
N GLU A 65 13.93 -5.76 -8.39
CA GLU A 65 15.29 -6.24 -8.65
C GLU A 65 15.29 -7.09 -9.92
N THR A 66 15.31 -6.44 -11.09
CA THR A 66 15.90 -7.10 -12.25
C THR A 66 17.39 -7.27 -11.95
N PRO A 67 17.94 -8.49 -11.93
CA PRO A 67 19.39 -8.63 -11.98
C PRO A 67 19.81 -8.05 -13.32
N SER A 68 20.38 -6.86 -13.29
CA SER A 68 21.12 -6.31 -14.42
C SER A 68 22.18 -7.34 -14.81
N SER A 69 21.95 -7.97 -15.95
CA SER A 69 22.96 -8.76 -16.66
C SER A 69 24.07 -7.85 -17.17
#